data_AF-A0A8H7Z4V4-F1
#
_entry.id   AF-A0A8H7Z4V4-F1
#
_cell.length_a   1.000
_cell.length_b   1.000
_cell.length_c   1.000
_cell.angle_alpha   90.00
_cell.angle_beta   90.00
_cell.angle_gamma   90.00
#
_symmetry.space_group_name_H-M   'P 1'
#
loop_
_entity.id
_entity.type
_entity.pdbx_description
1 polymer ?
#
loop_
_entity_poly.entity_id
_entity_poly.type
_entity_poly.pdbx_seq_one_letter_code
_entity_poly.pdbx_strand_id
1 'polypeptide(L)'
;MTSELVIRRTEIRVQGSPNGDVALFYTRGEYTPVPCAGCARGKGPFQFCVLSPARDRPAGRARTCCNCLWSSKGGSCSFVTSDTCTLRPPAAA
;
A
#
# COMPACT_ATOMS: atom_id res chain seq x y z
N MET A 1 41.40 -4.09 -12.43
CA MET A 1 40.89 -2.81 -11.91
C MET A 1 39.38 -2.95 -11.77
N THR A 2 38.89 -3.24 -10.56
CA THR A 2 37.46 -3.41 -10.29
C THR A 2 36.91 -2.08 -9.79
N SER A 3 36.12 -1.40 -10.61
CA SER A 3 35.44 -0.17 -10.20
C SER A 3 34.42 -0.50 -9.11
N GLU A 4 34.61 0.05 -7.91
CA GLU A 4 33.63 -0.05 -6.82
C GLU A 4 32.41 0.81 -7.13
N LEU A 5 31.25 0.16 -7.28
CA LEU A 5 29.96 0.85 -7.34
C LEU A 5 29.51 1.19 -5.92
N VAL A 6 29.62 2.47 -5.53
CA VAL A 6 29.16 2.94 -4.22
C VAL A 6 27.71 3.41 -4.30
N ILE A 7 26.77 2.60 -3.79
CA ILE A 7 25.36 2.99 -3.68
C ILE A 7 25.18 3.86 -2.42
N ARG A 8 25.04 5.18 -2.61
CA ARG A 8 24.67 6.10 -1.54
C ARG A 8 23.15 6.21 -1.46
N ARG A 9 22.58 5.99 -0.28
CA ARG A 9 21.16 6.30 -0.01
C ARG A 9 20.98 7.81 -0.07
N THR A 10 20.44 8.31 -1.18
CA THR A 10 19.91 9.67 -1.27
C THR A 10 18.44 9.62 -0.88
N GLU A 11 18.02 10.47 0.06
CA GLU A 11 16.61 10.74 0.28
C GLU A 11 16.03 11.40 -0.97
N ILE A 12 15.40 10.61 -1.84
CA ILE A 12 14.63 11.16 -2.96
C ILE A 12 13.37 11.77 -2.36
N ARG A 13 13.43 13.09 -2.10
CA ARG A 13 12.25 13.87 -1.74
C ARG A 13 11.45 14.14 -3.01
N VAL A 14 10.60 13.20 -3.37
CA VAL A 14 9.53 13.44 -4.33
C VAL A 14 8.61 14.47 -3.67
N GLN A 15 8.42 15.65 -4.27
CA GLN A 15 7.38 16.58 -3.82
C GLN A 15 6.04 15.81 -3.91
N GLY A 16 5.59 15.31 -2.76
CA GLY A 16 4.69 14.17 -2.66
C GLY A 16 3.32 14.49 -3.24
N SER A 17 3.06 14.08 -4.48
CA SER A 17 1.69 13.87 -4.88
C SER A 17 1.21 12.60 -4.18
N PRO A 18 -0.01 12.59 -3.61
CA PRO A 18 -0.55 11.39 -2.95
C PRO A 18 -0.57 10.17 -3.89
N ASN A 19 -0.56 10.39 -5.21
CA ASN A 19 -0.47 9.34 -6.22
C ASN A 19 0.97 8.83 -6.46
N GLY A 20 1.99 9.68 -6.27
CA GLY A 20 3.40 9.28 -6.37
C GLY A 20 3.75 8.21 -5.33
N ASP A 21 3.31 8.41 -4.09
CA ASP A 21 3.48 7.42 -3.02
C ASP A 21 2.74 6.11 -3.35
N VAL A 22 1.56 6.20 -3.96
CA VAL A 22 0.80 5.02 -4.37
C VAL A 22 1.53 4.21 -5.44
N ALA A 23 2.19 4.86 -6.40
CA ALA A 23 3.02 4.18 -7.38
C ALA A 23 4.20 3.46 -6.72
N LEU A 24 4.84 4.08 -5.72
CA LEU A 24 5.89 3.42 -4.92
C LEU A 24 5.35 2.23 -4.14
N PHE A 25 4.19 2.37 -3.49
CA PHE A 25 3.54 1.26 -2.77
C PHE A 25 3.16 0.12 -3.70
N TYR A 26 2.75 0.40 -4.94
CA TYR A 26 2.43 -0.64 -5.91
C TYR A 26 3.63 -1.56 -6.20
N THR A 27 4.85 -1.00 -6.23
CA THR A 27 6.08 -1.80 -6.47
C THR A 27 6.58 -2.57 -5.26
N ARG A 28 6.14 -2.22 -4.04
CA ARG A 28 6.67 -2.75 -2.77
C ARG A 28 5.63 -3.47 -1.91
N GLY A 29 4.37 -3.37 -2.29
CA GLY A 29 3.24 -3.88 -1.54
C GLY A 29 3.00 -5.37 -1.77
N GLU A 30 1.94 -5.86 -1.13
CA GLU A 30 1.55 -7.27 -1.22
C GLU A 30 0.56 -7.46 -2.37
N TYR A 31 0.94 -8.27 -3.36
CA TYR A 31 0.06 -8.65 -4.46
C TYR A 31 -1.10 -9.49 -3.97
N THR A 32 -2.31 -9.18 -4.45
CA THR A 32 -3.51 -10.00 -4.20
C THR A 32 -3.97 -10.65 -5.51
N PRO A 33 -4.09 -11.98 -5.58
CA PRO A 33 -4.50 -12.69 -6.79
C PRO A 33 -5.96 -12.40 -7.18
N VAL A 34 -6.80 -12.09 -6.20
CA VAL A 34 -8.20 -11.72 -6.41
C VAL A 34 -8.29 -10.19 -6.31
N PRO A 35 -8.90 -9.49 -7.29
CA PRO A 35 -9.09 -8.04 -7.20
C PRO A 35 -10.17 -7.68 -6.18
N CYS A 36 -10.08 -6.48 -5.60
CA CYS A 36 -11.16 -5.97 -4.75
C CYS A 36 -12.45 -5.77 -5.57
N ALA A 37 -13.62 -5.77 -4.93
CA ALA A 37 -14.91 -5.62 -5.61
C ALA A 37 -14.98 -4.34 -6.47
N GLY A 38 -14.31 -3.27 -6.05
CA GLY A 38 -14.19 -2.04 -6.82
C GLY A 38 -13.31 -2.19 -8.06
N CYS A 39 -12.18 -2.90 -7.95
CA CYS A 39 -11.20 -3.08 -9.03
C CYS A 39 -11.60 -4.16 -10.03
N ALA A 40 -12.43 -5.12 -9.63
CA ALA A 40 -13.05 -6.08 -10.55
C ALA A 40 -13.86 -5.40 -11.66
N ARG A 41 -14.30 -4.15 -11.44
CA ARG A 41 -14.99 -3.30 -12.42
C ARG A 41 -14.04 -2.44 -13.28
N GLY A 42 -12.73 -2.69 -13.25
CA GLY A 42 -11.74 -1.94 -14.02
C GLY A 42 -11.38 -0.56 -13.44
N LYS A 43 -11.16 -0.47 -12.12
CA LYS A 43 -10.79 0.81 -11.47
C LYS A 43 -9.27 0.97 -11.31
N GLY A 44 -8.77 2.15 -11.71
CA GLY A 44 -7.41 2.61 -11.45
C GLY A 44 -6.41 2.28 -12.56
N PRO A 45 -5.19 2.83 -12.48
CA PRO A 45 -4.18 2.69 -13.53
C PRO A 45 -3.36 1.39 -13.45
N PHE A 46 -3.47 0.64 -12.35
CA PHE A 46 -2.65 -0.55 -12.13
C PHE A 46 -3.37 -1.83 -12.54
N GLN A 47 -2.64 -2.75 -13.18
CA GLN A 47 -3.17 -4.02 -13.65
C GLN A 47 -3.68 -4.92 -12.50
N PHE A 48 -3.04 -4.85 -11.34
CA PHE A 48 -3.30 -5.73 -10.21
C PHE A 48 -3.70 -4.97 -8.95
N CYS A 49 -4.43 -5.63 -8.06
CA CYS A 49 -4.57 -5.12 -6.71
C CYS A 49 -3.30 -5.43 -5.91
N VAL A 50 -2.65 -4.37 -5.42
CA VAL A 50 -1.52 -4.45 -4.50
C VAL A 50 -1.88 -3.68 -3.24
N LEU A 51 -1.73 -4.31 -2.07
CA LEU A 51 -1.98 -3.68 -0.78
C LEU A 51 -0.76 -2.87 -0.35
N SER A 52 -0.98 -1.61 0.03
CA SER A 52 0.08 -0.76 0.57
C SER A 52 0.74 -1.42 1.80
N PRO A 53 2.09 -1.38 1.93
CA PRO A 53 2.79 -1.89 3.10
C PRO A 53 2.30 -1.24 4.39
N ALA A 54 2.19 -2.01 5.48
CA ALA A 54 1.71 -1.50 6.77
C ALA A 54 2.66 -0.44 7.38
N ARG A 55 3.97 -0.65 7.24
CA ARG A 55 5.02 0.23 7.78
C ARG A 55 5.10 1.61 7.12
N ASP A 56 4.69 1.70 5.86
CA ASP A 56 4.78 2.92 5.06
C ASP A 56 3.45 3.71 5.07
N ARG A 57 2.51 3.28 5.91
CA ARG A 57 1.17 3.85 6.01
C ARG A 57 1.11 4.88 7.14
N PRO A 58 0.51 6.05 6.92
CA PRO A 58 0.16 6.96 8.02
C PRO A 58 -0.73 6.23 9.04
N ALA A 59 -0.44 6.43 10.33
CA ALA A 59 -1.23 5.86 11.42
C ALA A 59 -2.73 6.17 11.22
N GLY A 60 -3.58 5.14 11.34
CA GLY A 60 -5.04 5.27 11.23
C GLY A 60 -5.64 5.15 9.82
N ARG A 61 -4.85 4.95 8.75
CA ARG A 61 -5.42 4.60 7.44
C ARG A 61 -5.73 3.10 7.37
N ALA A 62 -6.96 2.73 7.03
CA ALA A 62 -7.34 1.33 6.79
C ALA A 62 -6.56 0.71 5.63
N ARG A 63 -6.29 -0.61 5.65
CA ARG A 63 -5.60 -1.36 4.58
C ARG A 63 -6.42 -1.33 3.28
N THR A 64 -5.84 -0.83 2.19
CA THR A 64 -6.53 -0.64 0.90
C THR A 64 -5.58 -0.94 -0.26
N CYS A 65 -6.12 -1.33 -1.41
CA CYS A 65 -5.31 -1.53 -2.60
C CYS A 65 -4.90 -0.19 -3.26
N CYS A 66 -3.78 -0.21 -3.98
CA CYS A 66 -3.20 0.95 -4.65
C CYS A 66 -4.15 1.58 -5.66
N ASN A 67 -4.94 0.79 -6.41
CA ASN A 67 -5.95 1.32 -7.34
C ASN A 67 -7.05 2.16 -6.62
N CYS A 68 -7.52 1.68 -5.47
CA CYS A 68 -8.50 2.41 -4.67
C CYS A 68 -7.88 3.64 -4.01
N LEU A 69 -6.62 3.55 -3.56
CA LEU A 69 -5.90 4.65 -2.95
C LEU A 69 -5.60 5.77 -3.97
N TRP A 70 -5.18 5.41 -5.19
CA TRP A 70 -4.96 6.33 -6.32
C TRP A 70 -6.21 7.14 -6.67
N SER A 71 -7.38 6.49 -6.62
CA SER A 71 -8.65 7.10 -6.98
C SER A 71 -9.33 7.84 -5.83
N SER A 72 -8.65 8.04 -4.69
CA SER A 72 -9.22 8.57 -3.44
C SER A 72 -10.48 7.80 -2.96
N LYS A 73 -10.60 6.53 -3.33
CA LYS A 73 -11.73 5.63 -3.03
C LYS A 73 -11.36 4.55 -2.01
N GLY A 74 -10.34 4.82 -1.19
CA GLY A 74 -9.80 3.90 -0.19
C GLY A 74 -10.88 3.35 0.74
N GLY A 75 -11.78 4.20 1.26
CA GLY A 75 -12.86 3.78 2.16
C GLY A 75 -13.90 2.86 1.55
N SER A 76 -13.95 2.75 0.22
CA SER A 76 -14.84 1.82 -0.51
C SER A 76 -14.13 0.55 -0.99
N CYS A 77 -12.87 0.37 -0.65
CA CYS A 77 -12.10 -0.81 -1.01
C CYS A 77 -12.61 -1.99 -0.18
N SER A 78 -12.94 -3.12 -0.83
CA SER A 78 -13.39 -4.33 -0.11
C SER A 78 -12.27 -5.00 0.69
N PHE A 79 -11.04 -4.48 0.63
CA PHE A 79 -9.93 -4.90 1.47
C PHE A 79 -9.74 -4.05 2.72
N VAL A 80 -10.60 -3.05 2.95
CA VAL A 80 -10.62 -2.29 4.21
C VAL A 80 -10.92 -3.28 5.33
N THR A 81 -9.86 -3.82 5.92
CA THR A 81 -9.90 -4.38 7.25
C THR A 81 -9.72 -3.20 8.18
N SER A 82 -10.75 -2.93 8.99
CA SER A 82 -10.59 -2.13 10.18
C SER A 82 -9.53 -2.83 11.02
N ASP A 83 -8.32 -2.28 11.07
CA ASP A 83 -7.29 -2.73 12.03
C ASP A 83 -7.68 -2.28 13.45
N THR A 84 -8.92 -2.52 13.86
CA THR A 84 -9.35 -2.60 15.26
C THR A 84 -9.36 -4.05 15.74
N CYS A 85 -8.58 -4.94 15.11
CA CYS A 85 -8.15 -6.15 15.78
C CYS A 85 -7.17 -5.76 16.88
N THR A 86 -7.75 -5.37 18.02
CA THR A 86 -7.15 -5.51 19.33
C THR A 86 -6.51 -6.89 19.41
N LEU A 87 -5.20 -6.96 19.15
CA LEU A 87 -4.34 -7.92 19.82
C LEU A 87 -4.32 -7.52 21.31
N ARG A 88 -5.44 -7.74 22.01
CA ARG A 88 -5.38 -8.11 23.41
C ARG A 88 -4.98 -9.58 23.38
N PRO A 89 -3.78 -9.95 23.87
CA PRO A 89 -3.46 -11.36 24.04
C PRO A 89 -4.55 -12.01 24.90
N PRO A 90 -4.91 -13.28 24.67
CA PRO A 90 -5.79 -14.00 25.59
C PRO A 90 -5.18 -13.87 26.99
N ALA A 91 -5.99 -13.41 27.95
CA ALA A 91 -5.56 -13.33 29.34
C ALA A 91 -5.06 -14.72 29.75
N ALA A 92 -3.78 -14.80 30.11
CA ALA A 92 -3.21 -16.00 30.68
C ALA A 92 -3.75 -16.15 32.12
N ALA A 93 -4.40 -17.29 32.34
CA ALA A 93 -4.86 -17.88 33.60
C ALA A 93 -5.89 -17.09 34.44
#